data_AF-A0A5C9B6N6-F1
#
_entry.id   AF-A0A5C9B6N6-F1
#
_cell.length_a   1.000
_cell.length_b   1.000
_cell.length_c   1.000
_cell.angle_alpha   90.00
_cell.angle_beta   90.00
_cell.angle_gamma   90.00
#
_symmetry.space_group_name_H-M   'P 1'
#
loop_
_entity.id
_entity.type
_entity.pdbx_description
1 polymer ?
#
loop_
_entity_poly.entity_id
_entity_poly.type
_entity_poly.pdbx_seq_one_letter_code
_entity_poly.pdbx_strand_id
1 'polypeptide(L)'
;MKKFDLTPKSVTAVLVGLKSRAAVFAMQRHVADYRDEPLMAVLPGVALSQLWELLAVAEQVLRAVSALAVAAGLAGLVAVVLASLDQRRRELAILRANGARPRDIFLLLALEGGAVTLAGALLGLALKSALVLALAPWVQAEYGLVLRLAWPGGEELYALGLVLLAGLLASLLPGWRAYRLSLADGMTPRL
;
A
#
# COMPACT_ATOMS: atom_id res chain seq x y z
N MET A 1 17.64 31.36 -50.65
CA MET A 1 16.90 30.54 -49.65
C MET A 1 15.51 30.23 -50.19
N LYS A 2 15.26 28.99 -50.66
CA LYS A 2 13.92 28.55 -51.09
C LYS A 2 13.07 28.32 -49.84
N LYS A 3 11.95 29.03 -49.72
CA LYS A 3 10.94 28.77 -48.68
C LYS A 3 10.34 27.39 -48.97
N PHE A 4 10.53 26.44 -48.07
CA PHE A 4 9.82 25.16 -48.13
C PHE A 4 8.36 25.43 -47.79
N ASP A 5 7.46 25.09 -48.71
CA ASP A 5 6.02 25.16 -48.51
C ASP A 5 5.62 24.00 -47.59
N LEU A 6 5.25 24.34 -46.35
CA LEU A 6 4.95 23.38 -45.28
C LEU A 6 3.47 23.00 -45.22
N THR A 7 2.67 23.30 -46.26
CA THR A 7 1.27 22.88 -46.30
C THR A 7 1.18 21.36 -46.52
N PRO A 8 0.65 20.58 -45.57
CA PRO A 8 0.57 19.13 -45.67
C PRO A 8 -0.38 18.74 -46.81
N LYS A 9 0.10 17.89 -47.74
CA LYS A 9 -0.67 17.44 -48.91
C LYS A 9 -1.69 16.34 -48.59
N SER A 10 -1.59 15.71 -47.42
CA SER A 10 -2.50 14.67 -46.95
C SER A 10 -2.57 14.67 -45.42
N VAL A 11 -3.74 14.33 -44.88
CA VAL A 11 -3.98 14.17 -43.44
C VAL A 11 -4.30 12.71 -43.17
N THR A 12 -3.39 11.99 -42.53
CA THR A 12 -3.51 10.53 -42.30
C THR A 12 -4.37 10.20 -41.07
N ALA A 13 -4.49 11.11 -40.11
CA ALA A 13 -5.30 10.94 -38.91
C ALA A 13 -5.75 12.28 -38.35
N VAL A 14 -6.95 12.31 -37.78
CA VAL A 14 -7.51 13.48 -37.10
C VAL A 14 -8.05 13.03 -35.74
N LEU A 15 -7.62 13.71 -34.67
CA LEU A 15 -8.16 13.50 -33.34
C LEU A 15 -9.38 14.42 -33.15
N VAL A 16 -10.55 13.82 -32.93
CA VAL A 16 -11.80 14.56 -32.71
C VAL A 16 -12.27 14.37 -31.27
N GLY A 17 -12.22 15.43 -30.47
CA GLY A 17 -12.75 15.46 -29.12
C GLY A 17 -14.26 15.72 -29.12
N LEU A 18 -15.06 14.76 -28.64
CA LEU A 18 -16.51 14.88 -28.56
C LEU A 18 -16.95 15.38 -27.18
N LYS A 19 -17.91 16.31 -27.14
CA LYS A 19 -18.42 16.90 -25.88
C LYS A 19 -19.41 15.99 -25.12
N SER A 20 -19.95 14.97 -25.79
CA SER A 20 -20.91 14.03 -25.23
C SER A 20 -20.50 12.59 -25.53
N ARG A 21 -20.54 11.71 -24.52
CA ARG A 21 -20.25 10.28 -24.67
C ARG A 21 -21.23 9.59 -25.64
N ALA A 22 -22.48 10.03 -25.69
CA ALA A 22 -23.48 9.48 -26.61
C ALA A 22 -23.19 9.85 -28.07
N ALA A 23 -22.54 11.00 -28.31
CA ALA A 23 -22.17 11.44 -29.65
C ALA A 23 -21.07 10.57 -30.29
N VAL A 24 -20.35 9.77 -29.48
CA VAL A 24 -19.29 8.86 -29.94
C VAL A 24 -19.83 7.83 -30.92
N PHE A 25 -20.95 7.19 -30.58
CA PHE A 25 -21.57 6.17 -31.44
C PHE A 25 -22.20 6.79 -32.70
N ALA A 26 -22.77 7.99 -32.59
CA ALA A 26 -23.31 8.73 -33.73
C ALA A 26 -22.20 9.14 -34.70
N MET A 27 -21.05 9.60 -34.18
CA MET A 27 -19.88 9.95 -34.98
C MET A 27 -19.25 8.72 -35.63
N GLN A 28 -19.11 7.60 -34.90
CA GLN A 28 -18.62 6.35 -35.51
C GLN A 28 -19.50 5.89 -36.67
N ARG A 29 -20.82 5.97 -36.52
CA ARG A 29 -21.75 5.64 -37.60
C ARG A 29 -21.63 6.60 -38.78
N HIS A 30 -21.55 7.90 -38.51
CA HIS A 30 -21.35 8.91 -39.56
C HIS A 30 -20.08 8.68 -40.37
N VAL A 31 -18.98 8.29 -39.71
CA VAL A 31 -17.70 7.95 -40.38
C VAL A 31 -17.82 6.64 -41.16
N ALA A 32 -18.50 5.63 -40.63
CA ALA A 32 -18.70 4.35 -41.32
C ALA A 32 -19.58 4.48 -42.58
N ASP A 33 -20.53 5.41 -42.57
CA ASP A 33 -21.44 5.67 -43.70
C ASP A 33 -20.88 6.69 -44.72
N TYR A 34 -19.73 7.31 -44.42
CA TYR A 34 -19.08 8.28 -45.31
C TYR A 34 -18.46 7.57 -46.52
N ARG A 35 -18.97 7.83 -47.73
CA ARG A 35 -18.61 7.08 -48.95
C ARG A 35 -17.54 7.73 -49.82
N ASP A 36 -17.32 9.03 -49.65
CA ASP A 36 -16.40 9.78 -50.53
C ASP A 36 -14.93 9.39 -50.27
N GLU A 37 -14.61 8.97 -49.04
CA GLU A 37 -13.27 8.52 -48.66
C GLU A 37 -13.34 7.33 -47.68
N PRO A 38 -12.45 6.32 -47.80
CA PRO A 38 -12.40 5.19 -46.88
C PRO A 38 -11.82 5.62 -45.53
N LEU A 39 -12.70 5.98 -44.60
CA LEU A 39 -12.33 6.41 -43.25
C LEU A 39 -12.55 5.30 -42.22
N MET A 40 -11.72 5.27 -41.17
CA MET A 40 -11.90 4.37 -40.03
C MET A 40 -11.92 5.16 -38.72
N ALA A 41 -12.96 4.96 -37.92
CA ALA A 41 -13.10 5.58 -36.60
C ALA A 41 -12.63 4.62 -35.50
N VAL A 42 -11.49 4.93 -34.87
CA VAL A 42 -10.98 4.22 -33.70
C VAL A 42 -11.30 5.03 -32.43
N LEU A 43 -11.71 4.35 -31.35
CA LEU A 43 -12.00 4.95 -30.05
C LEU A 43 -10.85 4.70 -29.07
N PRO A 44 -9.79 5.52 -29.08
CA PRO A 44 -8.66 5.32 -28.18
C PRO A 44 -9.08 5.39 -26.70
N GLY A 45 -10.12 6.18 -26.38
CA GLY A 45 -10.64 6.30 -25.01
C GLY A 45 -11.18 4.98 -24.44
N VAL A 46 -11.82 4.14 -25.28
CA VAL A 46 -12.35 2.84 -24.83
C VAL A 46 -11.20 1.87 -24.59
N ALA A 47 -10.25 1.79 -25.54
CA ALA A 47 -9.05 0.96 -25.38
C ALA A 47 -8.23 1.36 -24.14
N LEU A 48 -8.05 2.66 -23.90
CA LEU A 48 -7.41 3.16 -22.69
C LEU A 48 -8.20 2.80 -21.43
N SER A 49 -9.52 2.95 -21.43
CA SER A 49 -10.34 2.56 -20.27
C SER A 49 -10.23 1.07 -19.94
N GLN A 50 -10.20 0.20 -20.95
CA GLN A 50 -10.01 -1.23 -20.75
C GLN A 50 -8.62 -1.54 -20.16
N LEU A 51 -7.57 -0.86 -20.65
CA LEU A 51 -6.23 -0.97 -20.06
C LEU A 51 -6.22 -0.55 -18.58
N TRP A 52 -6.87 0.57 -18.25
CA TRP A 52 -6.98 1.04 -16.87
C TRP A 52 -7.78 0.09 -15.98
N GLU A 53 -8.84 -0.55 -16.49
CA GLU A 53 -9.60 -1.57 -15.76
C GLU A 53 -8.73 -2.80 -15.45
N LEU A 54 -7.95 -3.28 -16.42
CA LEU A 54 -7.02 -4.39 -16.20
C LEU A 54 -5.97 -4.04 -15.14
N LEU A 55 -5.42 -2.82 -15.20
CA LEU A 55 -4.47 -2.32 -14.19
C LEU A 55 -5.10 -2.19 -12.81
N ALA A 56 -6.36 -1.73 -12.73
CA ALA A 56 -7.07 -1.60 -11.45
C ALA A 56 -7.31 -2.97 -10.79
N VAL A 57 -7.63 -4.01 -11.56
CA VAL A 57 -7.75 -5.38 -11.04
C VAL A 57 -6.41 -5.88 -10.51
N ALA A 58 -5.33 -5.69 -11.25
CA ALA A 58 -3.99 -6.07 -10.80
C ALA A 58 -3.58 -5.35 -9.51
N GLU A 59 -3.85 -4.04 -9.43
CA GLU A 59 -3.60 -3.24 -8.24
C GLU A 59 -4.42 -3.76 -7.03
N GLN A 60 -5.69 -4.07 -7.23
CA GLN A 60 -6.56 -4.60 -6.16
C GLN A 60 -6.04 -5.93 -5.61
N VAL A 61 -5.54 -6.82 -6.47
CA VAL A 61 -4.91 -8.08 -6.06
C VAL A 61 -3.65 -7.82 -5.24
N LEU A 62 -2.77 -6.91 -5.68
CA LEU A 62 -1.55 -6.54 -4.94
C LEU A 62 -1.87 -5.95 -3.55
N ARG A 63 -2.91 -5.11 -3.46
CA ARG A 63 -3.40 -4.55 -2.19
C ARG A 63 -3.90 -5.65 -1.26
N ALA A 64 -4.68 -6.61 -1.77
CA ALA A 64 -5.17 -7.75 -0.99
C ALA A 64 -4.02 -8.62 -0.46
N VAL A 65 -3.03 -8.94 -1.30
CA VAL A 65 -1.84 -9.70 -0.88
C VAL A 65 -1.04 -8.93 0.17
N SER A 66 -0.90 -7.62 0.00
CA SER A 66 -0.23 -6.75 0.98
C SER A 66 -0.95 -6.74 2.33
N ALA A 67 -2.29 -6.69 2.34
CA ALA A 67 -3.07 -6.77 3.56
C ALA A 67 -2.87 -8.13 4.28
N LEU A 68 -2.81 -9.23 3.54
CA LEU A 68 -2.52 -10.55 4.10
C LEU A 68 -1.09 -10.63 4.65
N ALA A 69 -0.10 -10.06 3.96
CA ALA A 69 1.28 -10.01 4.43
C ALA A 69 1.41 -9.21 5.73
N VAL A 70 0.72 -8.06 5.83
CA VAL A 70 0.64 -7.28 7.08
C VAL A 70 0.00 -8.11 8.18
N ALA A 71 -1.13 -8.77 7.92
CA ALA A 71 -1.81 -9.61 8.91
C ALA A 71 -0.89 -10.75 9.42
N ALA A 72 -0.15 -11.40 8.53
CA ALA A 72 0.83 -12.42 8.90
C ALA A 72 1.98 -11.84 9.74
N GLY A 73 2.49 -10.66 9.37
CA GLY A 73 3.51 -9.95 10.15
C GLY A 73 3.03 -9.58 11.56
N LEU A 74 1.79 -9.10 11.69
CA LEU A 74 1.18 -8.78 12.98
C LEU A 74 0.97 -10.03 13.84
N ALA A 75 0.51 -11.14 13.24
CA ALA A 75 0.41 -12.42 13.94
C ALA A 75 1.79 -12.92 14.42
N GLY A 76 2.82 -12.76 13.60
CA GLY A 76 4.20 -13.04 13.97
C GLY A 76 4.69 -12.17 15.13
N LEU A 77 4.41 -10.88 15.10
CA LEU A 77 4.72 -9.96 16.21
C LEU A 77 4.07 -10.42 17.52
N VAL A 78 2.78 -10.74 17.49
CA VAL A 78 2.07 -11.25 18.68
C VAL A 78 2.69 -12.56 19.16
N ALA A 79 3.00 -13.49 18.27
CA ALA A 79 3.62 -14.76 18.62
C ALA A 79 4.99 -14.58 19.28
N VAL A 80 5.83 -13.70 18.74
CA VAL A 80 7.17 -13.39 19.29
C VAL A 80 7.05 -12.74 20.66
N VAL A 81 6.16 -11.77 20.84
CA VAL A 81 5.94 -11.11 22.14
C VAL A 81 5.39 -12.09 23.17
N LEU A 82 4.47 -12.98 22.78
CA LEU A 82 3.97 -14.02 23.67
C LEU A 82 5.06 -15.04 24.06
N ALA A 83 5.91 -15.44 23.10
CA ALA A 83 7.03 -16.33 23.39
C ALA A 83 8.08 -15.68 24.28
N SER A 84 8.35 -14.38 24.09
CA SER A 84 9.30 -13.62 24.92
C SER A 84 8.80 -13.47 26.36
N LEU A 85 7.49 -13.37 26.58
CA LEU A 85 6.90 -13.37 27.93
C LEU A 85 7.25 -14.63 28.71
N ASP A 86 7.17 -15.81 28.09
CA ASP A 86 7.49 -17.08 28.75
C ASP A 86 8.98 -17.18 29.10
N GLN A 87 9.86 -16.69 28.23
CA GLN A 87 11.30 -16.64 28.49
C GLN A 87 11.67 -15.62 29.58
N ARG A 88 10.96 -14.49 29.64
CA ARG A 88 11.25 -13.37 30.56
C ARG A 88 10.43 -13.37 31.85
N ARG A 89 9.73 -14.48 32.17
CA ARG A 89 8.92 -14.58 33.40
C ARG A 89 9.69 -14.21 34.67
N ARG A 90 10.96 -14.62 34.77
CA ARG A 90 11.83 -14.28 35.92
C ARG A 90 12.11 -12.77 36.02
N GLU A 91 12.37 -12.11 34.90
CA GLU A 91 12.61 -10.65 34.86
C GLU A 91 11.36 -9.88 35.28
N LEU A 92 10.18 -10.30 34.79
CA LEU A 92 8.89 -9.70 35.16
C LEU A 92 8.56 -9.90 36.64
N ALA A 93 8.90 -11.06 37.22
CA ALA A 93 8.74 -11.31 38.65
C ALA A 93 9.64 -10.38 39.50
N ILE A 94 10.89 -10.14 39.07
CA ILE A 94 11.80 -9.19 39.73
C ILE A 94 11.26 -7.76 39.65
N LEU A 95 10.78 -7.33 38.48
CA LEU A 95 10.14 -6.02 38.30
C LEU A 95 8.94 -5.83 39.24
N ARG A 96 8.12 -6.88 39.41
CA ARG A 96 6.99 -6.86 40.37
C ARG A 96 7.45 -6.81 41.83
N ALA A 97 8.51 -7.53 42.19
CA ALA A 97 9.08 -7.45 43.54
C ALA A 97 9.59 -6.04 43.86
N ASN A 98 10.01 -5.29 42.84
CA ASN A 98 10.41 -3.89 42.95
C ASN A 98 9.23 -2.88 42.89
N GLY A 99 7.97 -3.37 42.90
CA GLY A 99 6.77 -2.52 42.98
C GLY A 99 6.09 -2.19 41.65
N ALA A 100 6.52 -2.77 40.52
CA ALA A 100 5.87 -2.56 39.23
C ALA A 100 4.42 -3.07 39.25
N ARG A 101 3.48 -2.21 38.84
CA ARG A 101 2.06 -2.57 38.75
C ARG A 101 1.79 -3.35 37.46
N PRO A 102 0.72 -4.17 37.40
CA PRO A 102 0.36 -4.92 36.19
C PRO A 102 0.15 -4.04 34.95
N ARG A 103 -0.27 -2.77 35.16
CA ARG A 103 -0.40 -1.75 34.11
C ARG A 103 0.94 -1.30 33.51
N ASP A 104 2.01 -1.35 34.28
CA ASP A 104 3.33 -0.91 33.83
C ASP A 104 3.91 -1.97 32.88
N ILE A 105 3.70 -3.25 33.19
CA ILE A 105 4.03 -4.38 32.29
C ILE A 105 3.20 -4.31 30.99
N PHE A 106 1.91 -3.99 31.11
CA PHE A 106 1.04 -3.80 29.95
C PHE A 106 1.57 -2.69 29.02
N LEU A 107 1.88 -1.52 29.58
CA LEU A 107 2.40 -0.38 28.81
C LEU A 107 3.76 -0.69 28.19
N LEU A 108 4.64 -1.38 28.92
CA LEU A 108 5.95 -1.80 28.41
C LEU A 108 5.81 -2.67 27.15
N LEU A 109 4.94 -3.70 27.20
CA LEU A 109 4.71 -4.59 26.06
C LEU A 109 4.03 -3.86 24.88
N ALA A 110 3.07 -3.00 25.17
CA ALA A 110 2.40 -2.21 24.14
C ALA A 110 3.39 -1.30 23.41
N LEU A 111 4.29 -0.64 24.15
CA LEU A 111 5.37 0.20 23.62
C LEU A 111 6.41 -0.60 22.86
N GLU A 112 6.79 -1.80 23.33
CA GLU A 112 7.72 -2.68 22.63
C GLU A 112 7.17 -3.07 21.25
N GLY A 113 5.93 -3.57 21.19
CA GLY A 113 5.28 -3.91 19.92
C GLY A 113 5.05 -2.69 19.03
N GLY A 114 4.69 -1.55 19.62
CA GLY A 114 4.55 -0.28 18.89
C GLY A 114 5.87 0.19 18.28
N ALA A 115 6.97 0.12 19.03
CA ALA A 115 8.29 0.49 18.57
C ALA A 115 8.79 -0.43 17.45
N VAL A 116 8.56 -1.74 17.55
CA VAL A 116 8.88 -2.71 16.50
C VAL A 116 8.07 -2.41 15.22
N THR A 117 6.77 -2.14 15.36
CA THR A 117 5.92 -1.78 14.22
C THR A 117 6.37 -0.48 13.56
N LEU A 118 6.71 0.54 14.36
CA LEU A 118 7.22 1.82 13.88
C LEU A 118 8.56 1.68 13.15
N ALA A 119 9.49 0.91 13.72
CA ALA A 119 10.77 0.61 13.08
C ALA A 119 10.57 -0.13 11.75
N GLY A 120 9.66 -1.12 11.72
CA GLY A 120 9.28 -1.82 10.49
C GLY A 120 8.70 -0.90 9.42
N ALA A 121 7.82 0.03 9.80
CA ALA A 121 7.24 1.01 8.89
C ALA A 121 8.28 1.97 8.30
N LEU A 122 9.20 2.47 9.13
CA LEU A 122 10.31 3.33 8.69
C LEU A 122 11.26 2.59 7.75
N LEU A 123 11.61 1.34 8.09
CA LEU A 123 12.43 0.49 7.22
C LEU A 123 11.73 0.18 5.89
N GLY A 124 10.42 -0.08 5.91
CA GLY A 124 9.62 -0.29 4.70
C GLY A 124 9.62 0.94 3.79
N LEU A 125 9.47 2.15 4.36
CA LEU A 125 9.56 3.41 3.62
C LEU A 125 10.94 3.65 3.01
N ALA A 126 12.00 3.38 3.76
CA ALA A 126 13.37 3.47 3.28
C ALA A 126 13.61 2.47 2.13
N LEU A 127 13.17 1.22 2.30
CA LEU A 127 13.30 0.16 1.30
C LEU A 127 12.54 0.50 0.02
N LYS A 128 11.29 0.97 0.13
CA LYS A 128 10.51 1.49 -1.02
C LYS A 128 11.30 2.56 -1.77
N SER A 129 11.82 3.55 -1.04
CA SER A 129 12.54 4.68 -1.64
C SER A 129 13.81 4.22 -2.36
N ALA A 130 14.56 3.30 -1.75
CA ALA A 130 15.74 2.69 -2.36
C ALA A 130 15.40 1.87 -3.62
N LEU A 131 14.31 1.08 -3.60
CA LEU A 131 13.86 0.33 -4.77
C LEU A 131 13.44 1.25 -5.91
N VAL A 132 12.71 2.32 -5.63
CA VAL A 132 12.31 3.29 -6.67
C VAL A 132 13.54 3.92 -7.30
N LEU A 133 14.52 4.36 -6.51
CA LEU A 133 15.76 4.95 -7.03
C LEU A 133 16.56 3.97 -7.89
N ALA A 134 16.64 2.70 -7.48
CA ALA A 134 17.39 1.68 -8.20
C ALA A 134 16.70 1.21 -9.49
N LEU A 135 15.36 1.07 -9.48
CA LEU A 135 14.60 0.49 -10.59
C LEU A 135 14.07 1.54 -11.57
N ALA A 136 13.90 2.80 -11.16
CA ALA A 136 13.42 3.89 -12.03
C ALA A 136 14.12 3.97 -13.40
N PRO A 137 15.46 3.96 -13.52
CA PRO A 137 16.11 4.08 -14.83
C PRO A 137 15.83 2.87 -15.73
N TRP A 138 15.79 1.66 -15.17
CA TRP A 138 15.51 0.45 -15.92
C TRP A 138 14.06 0.42 -16.42
N VAL A 139 13.11 0.76 -15.54
CA VAL A 139 11.68 0.83 -15.90
C VAL A 139 11.40 1.90 -16.94
N GLN A 140 12.09 3.05 -16.85
CA GLN A 140 11.95 4.11 -17.85
C GLN A 140 12.49 3.69 -19.22
N ALA A 141 13.60 2.96 -19.27
CA ALA A 141 14.20 2.50 -20.52
C ALA A 141 13.34 1.43 -21.23
N GLU A 142 12.83 0.46 -20.48
CA GLU A 142 12.12 -0.69 -21.05
C GLU A 142 10.63 -0.39 -21.30
N TYR A 143 9.98 0.33 -20.39
CA TYR A 143 8.52 0.53 -20.42
C TYR A 143 8.11 1.98 -20.67
N GLY A 144 9.05 2.93 -20.73
CA GLY A 144 8.75 4.36 -20.87
C GLY A 144 8.04 4.98 -19.66
N LEU A 145 7.95 4.24 -18.54
CA LEU A 145 7.26 4.68 -17.33
C LEU A 145 8.19 5.51 -16.45
N VAL A 146 7.76 6.72 -16.11
CA VAL A 146 8.52 7.63 -15.24
C VAL A 146 8.15 7.38 -13.79
N LEU A 147 8.95 6.55 -13.11
CA LEU A 147 8.87 6.39 -11.66
C LEU A 147 9.58 7.55 -10.97
N ARG A 148 8.81 8.41 -10.30
CA ARG A 148 9.37 9.52 -9.52
C ARG A 148 9.42 9.15 -8.05
N LEU A 149 10.54 9.44 -7.41
CA LEU A 149 10.59 9.48 -5.95
C LEU A 149 9.72 10.65 -5.49
N ALA A 150 8.53 10.34 -5.01
CA ALA A 150 7.60 11.30 -4.43
C ALA A 150 7.49 11.06 -2.93
N TRP A 151 7.22 12.14 -2.19
CA TRP A 151 6.82 12.00 -0.79
C TRP A 151 5.53 11.17 -0.70
N PRO A 152 5.34 10.42 0.40
CA PRO A 152 4.13 9.63 0.59
C PRO A 152 2.89 10.51 0.43
N GLY A 153 2.02 10.13 -0.51
CA GLY A 153 0.74 10.81 -0.70
C GLY A 153 -0.23 10.56 0.46
N GLY A 154 -1.40 11.21 0.43
CA GLY A 154 -2.42 11.06 1.47
C GLY A 154 -2.87 9.61 1.69
N GLU A 155 -3.05 8.86 0.60
CA GLU A 155 -3.43 7.44 0.64
C GLU A 155 -2.36 6.56 1.31
N GLU A 156 -1.08 6.80 1.01
CA GLU A 156 0.02 6.04 1.62
C GLU A 156 0.18 6.38 3.11
N LEU A 157 0.02 7.65 3.47
CA LEU A 157 0.04 8.07 4.88
C LEU A 157 -1.14 7.46 5.65
N TYR A 158 -2.31 7.38 5.04
CA TYR A 158 -3.48 6.72 5.62
C TYR A 158 -3.22 5.21 5.83
N ALA A 159 -2.67 4.52 4.82
CA ALA A 159 -2.31 3.12 4.92
C ALA A 159 -1.24 2.86 5.99
N LEU A 160 -0.20 3.68 6.06
CA LEU A 160 0.83 3.62 7.11
C LEU A 160 0.22 3.83 8.50
N GLY A 161 -0.66 4.82 8.63
CA GLY A 161 -1.40 5.07 9.87
C GLY A 161 -2.22 3.85 10.30
N LEU A 162 -2.92 3.20 9.37
CA LEU A 162 -3.67 1.97 9.63
C LEU A 162 -2.76 0.83 10.09
N VAL A 163 -1.60 0.63 9.45
CA VAL A 163 -0.64 -0.41 9.84
C VAL A 163 -0.07 -0.16 11.23
N LEU A 164 0.31 1.08 11.53
CA LEU A 164 0.81 1.48 12.86
C LEU A 164 -0.26 1.26 13.93
N LEU A 165 -1.50 1.68 13.65
CA LEU A 165 -2.63 1.47 14.56
C LEU A 165 -2.92 -0.02 14.75
N ALA A 166 -2.91 -0.81 13.68
CA ALA A 166 -3.12 -2.26 13.76
C ALA A 166 -2.01 -2.95 14.55
N GLY A 167 -0.74 -2.54 14.40
CA GLY A 167 0.38 -3.06 15.19
C GLY A 167 0.29 -2.71 16.66
N LEU A 168 -0.11 -1.47 16.99
CA LEU A 168 -0.41 -1.07 18.35
C LEU A 168 -1.56 -1.89 18.94
N LEU A 169 -2.67 -2.05 18.22
CA LEU A 169 -3.81 -2.85 18.68
C LEU A 169 -3.43 -4.33 18.87
N ALA A 170 -2.61 -4.87 17.97
CA ALA A 170 -2.09 -6.22 18.07
C ALA A 170 -1.20 -6.41 19.30
N SER A 171 -0.37 -5.41 19.66
CA SER A 171 0.50 -5.47 20.84
C SER A 171 -0.24 -5.32 22.18
N LEU A 172 -1.47 -4.80 22.18
CA LEU A 172 -2.31 -4.77 23.39
C LEU A 172 -2.77 -6.17 23.81
N LEU A 173 -2.91 -7.10 22.86
CA LEU A 173 -3.39 -8.47 23.11
C LEU A 173 -2.49 -9.28 24.07
N PRO A 174 -1.15 -9.36 23.86
CA PRO A 174 -0.25 -9.97 24.84
C PRO A 174 -0.20 -9.19 26.16
N GLY A 175 -0.29 -7.85 26.11
CA GLY A 175 -0.38 -7.02 27.32
C GLY A 175 -1.57 -7.39 28.20
N TRP A 176 -2.76 -7.55 27.60
CA TRP A 176 -3.97 -7.96 28.33
C TRP A 176 -3.83 -9.36 28.92
N ARG A 177 -3.21 -10.28 28.19
CA ARG A 177 -2.92 -11.64 28.67
C ARG A 177 -1.96 -11.63 29.87
N ALA A 178 -0.90 -10.82 29.82
CA ALA A 178 0.04 -10.62 30.92
C ALA A 178 -0.64 -10.01 32.15
N TYR A 179 -1.53 -9.03 31.95
CA TYR A 179 -2.33 -8.42 33.02
C TYR A 179 -3.21 -9.45 33.75
N ARG A 180 -3.87 -10.35 33.02
CA ARG A 180 -4.71 -11.41 33.61
C ARG A 180 -3.90 -12.44 34.39
N LEU A 181 -2.77 -12.89 33.84
CA LEU A 181 -1.87 -13.81 34.54
C LEU A 181 -1.35 -13.18 35.85
N SER A 182 -1.00 -11.90 35.79
CA SER A 182 -0.51 -11.13 36.92
C SER A 182 -1.53 -10.98 38.05
N LEU A 183 -2.83 -10.92 37.74
CA LEU A 183 -3.91 -10.81 38.72
C LEU A 183 -4.20 -12.17 39.40
N ALA A 184 -4.10 -13.27 38.66
CA ALA A 184 -4.36 -14.62 39.15
C ALA A 184 -3.26 -15.13 40.10
N ASP A 185 -1.99 -14.82 39.83
CA ASP A 185 -0.85 -15.24 40.68
C ASP A 185 -0.77 -14.48 42.02
N GLY A 186 -1.50 -13.37 42.18
CA GLY A 186 -1.52 -12.59 43.42
C GLY A 186 -2.25 -13.26 44.60
N MET A 187 -2.85 -14.44 44.41
CA MET A 187 -3.69 -15.10 45.43
C MET A 187 -3.22 -16.49 45.90
N THR A 188 -2.07 -17.00 45.46
CA THR A 188 -1.55 -18.25 46.03
C THR A 188 -0.04 -18.19 46.26
N PRO A 189 0.44 -18.06 47.51
CA PRO A 189 1.81 -18.40 47.84
C PRO A 189 1.92 -19.91 47.68
N ARG A 190 2.61 -20.37 46.63
CA ARG A 190 3.02 -21.77 46.53
C ARG A 190 4.32 -21.91 47.31
N LEU A 191 4.19 -22.39 48.55
CA LEU A 191 5.24 -23.02 49.33
C LEU A 191 5.72 -24.30 48.61
#